data_AF-A0A7W2AI66-F1
#
_entry.id   AF-A0A7W2AI66-F1
#
_cell.length_a   1.000
_cell.length_b   1.000
_cell.length_c   1.000
_cell.angle_alpha   90.00
_cell.angle_beta   90.00
_cell.angle_gamma   90.00
#
_symmetry.space_group_name_H-M   'P 1'
#
loop_
_entity.id
_entity.type
_entity.pdbx_description
1 polymer ?
#
loop_
_entity_poly.entity_id
_entity_poly.type
_entity_poly.pdbx_seq_one_letter_code
_entity_poly.pdbx_strand_id
1 'polypeptide(L)'
;MKPVYQRIIAIMIMCLPGVLAIYGWTLMRDILFDSFAGKPFAWFPFLGGLIAFLAGIFVLGSFIFYRDKKRNKIQAKLLGKEKDLHYKNKPGF
;
A
#
# COMPACT_ATOMS: atom_id res chain seq x y z
N MET A 1 23.79 13.66 -9.05
CA MET A 1 23.36 12.26 -9.30
C MET A 1 22.18 12.28 -10.27
N LYS A 2 22.25 11.54 -11.39
CA LYS A 2 21.20 11.58 -12.43
C LYS A 2 19.85 11.07 -11.83
N PRO A 3 18.71 11.71 -12.10
CA PRO A 3 17.41 11.42 -11.47
C PRO A 3 16.88 10.00 -11.75
N VAL A 4 17.50 9.27 -12.69
CA VAL A 4 17.19 7.88 -13.02
C VAL A 4 17.52 6.94 -11.84
N TYR A 5 18.67 7.09 -11.20
CA TYR A 5 19.09 6.21 -10.09
C TYR A 5 18.15 6.32 -8.89
N GLN A 6 17.70 7.53 -8.56
CA GLN A 6 16.74 7.76 -7.46
C GLN A 6 15.39 7.07 -7.70
N ARG A 7 14.94 6.98 -8.96
CA ARG A 7 13.67 6.29 -9.30
C ARG A 7 13.78 4.78 -9.15
N ILE A 8 14.91 4.20 -9.56
CA ILE A 8 15.16 2.76 -9.44
C ILE A 8 15.25 2.35 -7.97
N ILE A 9 15.99 3.10 -7.16
CA ILE A 9 16.12 2.85 -5.71
C ILE A 9 14.76 2.93 -5.01
N ALA A 10 13.91 3.90 -5.38
CA ALA A 10 12.56 4.01 -4.82
C ALA A 10 11.67 2.79 -5.14
N ILE A 11 11.79 2.23 -6.34
CA ILE A 11 11.04 1.02 -6.73
C ILE A 11 11.59 -0.20 -5.99
N MET A 12 12.91 -0.31 -5.82
CA MET A 12 13.56 -1.40 -5.11
C MET A 12 13.19 -1.43 -3.62
N ILE A 13 13.15 -0.26 -2.96
CA ILE A 13 12.66 -0.13 -1.57
C ILE A 13 11.18 -0.51 -1.46
N MET A 14 10.38 -0.23 -2.50
CA MET A 14 8.97 -0.62 -2.56
C MET A 14 8.74 -2.12 -2.79
N CYS A 15 9.72 -2.82 -3.36
CA CYS A 15 9.62 -4.25 -3.60
C CYS A 15 9.57 -5.04 -2.29
N LEU A 16 10.30 -4.57 -1.26
CA LEU A 16 10.39 -5.21 0.06
C LEU A 16 9.01 -5.40 0.74
N PRO A 17 8.17 -4.37 0.92
CA PRO A 17 6.83 -4.55 1.49
C PRO A 17 5.89 -5.35 0.58
N GLY A 18 6.12 -5.32 -0.74
CA GLY A 18 5.36 -6.16 -1.69
C GLY A 18 5.63 -7.66 -1.48
N VAL A 19 6.89 -8.04 -1.31
CA VAL A 19 7.29 -9.44 -1.02
C VAL A 19 6.74 -9.88 0.34
N LEU A 20 6.79 -9.02 1.36
CA LEU A 20 6.20 -9.31 2.68
C LEU A 20 4.68 -9.52 2.60
N ALA A 21 3.97 -8.76 1.77
CA ALA A 21 2.53 -8.96 1.56
C ALA A 21 2.25 -10.32 0.94
N ILE A 22 2.98 -10.70 -0.12
CA ILE A 22 2.82 -12.01 -0.78
C ILE A 22 3.10 -13.14 0.21
N TYR A 23 4.16 -13.01 1.01
CA TYR A 23 4.51 -14.00 2.03
C TYR A 23 3.41 -14.14 3.10
N GLY A 24 2.86 -13.03 3.59
CA GLY A 24 1.74 -13.03 4.52
C GLY A 24 0.48 -13.70 3.94
N TRP A 25 0.16 -13.43 2.68
CA TRP A 25 -0.94 -14.08 1.96
C TRP A 25 -0.74 -15.59 1.82
N THR A 26 0.46 -16.04 1.45
CA THR A 26 0.78 -17.47 1.33
C THR A 26 0.58 -18.18 2.66
N LEU A 27 1.06 -17.60 3.76
CA LEU A 27 0.84 -18.14 5.11
C LEU A 27 -0.65 -18.29 5.44
N MET A 28 -1.46 -17.26 5.17
CA MET A 28 -2.91 -17.34 5.40
C MET A 28 -3.57 -18.44 4.57
N ARG A 29 -3.20 -18.54 3.30
CA ARG A 29 -3.72 -19.56 2.37
C ARG A 29 -3.39 -20.97 2.86
N ASP A 30 -2.16 -21.20 3.28
CA ASP A 30 -1.71 -22.52 3.73
C ASP A 30 -2.43 -22.95 5.02
N ILE A 31 -2.69 -22.01 5.94
CA ILE A 31 -3.46 -22.27 7.17
C ILE A 31 -4.93 -22.54 6.89
N LEU A 32 -5.52 -21.81 5.92
CA LEU A 32 -6.89 -22.08 5.47
C LEU A 32 -6.99 -23.50 4.89
N PHE A 33 -6.06 -23.90 4.03
CA PHE A 33 -6.03 -25.26 3.48
C PHE A 33 -5.81 -26.33 4.56
N ASP A 34 -4.92 -26.11 5.52
CA ASP A 34 -4.71 -27.03 6.64
C ASP A 34 -6.01 -27.18 7.47
N SER A 35 -6.76 -26.09 7.68
CA SER A 35 -8.05 -26.15 8.37
C SER A 35 -9.12 -26.91 7.60
N PHE A 36 -9.16 -26.79 6.27
CA PHE A 36 -10.07 -27.59 5.43
C PHE A 36 -9.66 -29.07 5.39
N ALA A 37 -8.38 -29.38 5.56
CA ALA A 37 -7.86 -30.75 5.65
C ALA A 37 -8.08 -31.42 7.02
N GLY A 38 -8.74 -30.75 7.97
CA GLY A 38 -9.09 -31.31 9.29
C GLY A 38 -8.03 -31.11 10.37
N LYS A 39 -6.98 -30.30 10.13
CA LYS A 39 -6.06 -29.88 11.19
C LYS A 39 -6.66 -28.76 12.05
N PRO A 40 -6.21 -28.62 13.31
CA PRO A 40 -6.61 -27.50 14.16
C PRO A 40 -6.20 -26.16 13.55
N PHE A 41 -7.13 -25.20 13.53
CA PHE A 41 -6.90 -23.88 12.96
C PHE A 41 -5.82 -23.13 13.75
N ALA A 42 -4.71 -22.81 13.08
CA ALA A 42 -3.60 -22.12 13.69
C ALA A 42 -3.85 -20.59 13.70
N TRP A 43 -4.59 -20.12 14.70
CA TRP A 43 -4.95 -18.71 14.86
C TRP A 43 -3.74 -17.76 14.95
N PHE A 44 -2.67 -18.17 15.65
CA PHE A 44 -1.46 -17.35 15.84
C PHE A 44 -0.73 -17.02 14.54
N PRO A 45 -0.34 -18.01 13.70
CA PRO A 45 0.28 -17.71 12.41
C PRO A 45 -0.70 -17.09 11.41
N PHE A 46 -2.00 -17.34 11.54
CA PHE A 46 -3.02 -16.68 10.71
C PHE A 46 -3.07 -15.18 10.98
N LEU A 47 -3.10 -14.79 12.26
CA LEU A 47 -3.08 -13.38 12.66
C LEU A 47 -1.75 -12.72 12.29
N GLY A 48 -0.63 -13.44 12.42
CA GLY A 48 0.68 -12.97 11.97
C GLY A 48 0.72 -12.72 10.45
N GLY A 49 0.20 -13.66 9.65
CA GLY A 49 0.08 -13.52 8.20
C GLY A 49 -0.85 -12.38 7.80
N LEU A 50 -1.99 -12.22 8.50
CA LEU A 50 -2.95 -11.14 8.32
C LEU A 50 -2.29 -9.77 8.55
N ILE A 51 -1.57 -9.61 9.67
CA ILE A 51 -0.89 -8.35 10.00
C ILE A 51 0.21 -8.05 8.98
N ALA A 52 1.01 -9.06 8.59
CA ALA A 52 2.05 -8.88 7.57
C ALA A 52 1.47 -8.47 6.21
N PHE A 53 0.34 -9.08 5.81
CA PHE A 53 -0.38 -8.74 4.59
C PHE A 53 -0.94 -7.32 4.62
N LEU A 54 -1.66 -6.96 5.71
CA LEU A 54 -2.20 -5.61 5.87
C LEU A 54 -1.09 -4.56 5.93
N ALA A 55 0.00 -4.83 6.66
CA ALA A 55 1.14 -3.92 6.73
C ALA A 55 1.77 -3.71 5.34
N GLY A 56 1.94 -4.77 4.56
CA GLY A 56 2.47 -4.68 3.20
C GLY A 56 1.58 -3.82 2.28
N ILE A 57 0.26 -4.04 2.30
CA ILE A 57 -0.70 -3.24 1.53
C ILE A 57 -0.77 -1.80 2.04
N PHE A 58 -0.74 -1.59 3.35
CA PHE A 58 -0.81 -0.26 3.96
C PHE A 58 0.40 0.60 3.56
N VAL A 59 1.59 0.01 3.55
CA VAL A 59 2.81 0.68 3.06
C VAL A 59 2.69 0.99 1.57
N LEU A 60 2.20 0.05 0.75
CA LEU A 60 1.97 0.26 -0.68
C LEU A 60 0.98 1.41 -0.92
N GLY A 61 -0.18 1.38 -0.28
CA GLY A 61 -1.23 2.39 -0.41
C GLY A 61 -0.77 3.77 0.08
N SER A 62 -0.07 3.83 1.21
CA SER A 62 0.47 5.08 1.77
C SER A 62 1.48 5.73 0.83
N PHE A 63 2.36 4.94 0.21
CA PHE A 63 3.33 5.46 -0.75
C PHE A 63 2.70 5.87 -2.07
N ILE A 64 1.72 5.11 -2.58
CA ILE A 64 0.95 5.49 -3.78
C ILE A 64 0.27 6.84 -3.53
N PHE A 65 -0.39 7.00 -2.39
CA PHE A 65 -1.04 8.26 -2.01
C PHE A 65 -0.05 9.42 -1.89
N TYR A 66 1.10 9.21 -1.26
CA TYR A 66 2.15 10.23 -1.15
C TYR A 66 2.72 10.62 -2.52
N ARG A 67 2.87 9.65 -3.43
CA ARG A 67 3.34 9.91 -4.80
C ARG A 67 2.33 10.67 -5.63
N ASP A 68 1.05 10.34 -5.51
CA ASP A 68 -0.01 10.98 -6.28
C ASP A 68 -0.26 12.43 -5.81
N LYS A 69 -0.08 12.69 -4.50
CA LYS A 69 -0.06 14.04 -3.92
C LYS A 69 0.96 14.98 -4.56
N LYS A 70 2.12 14.45 -4.98
CA LYS A 70 3.17 15.25 -5.63
C LYS A 70 2.89 15.55 -7.11
N ARG A 71 1.97 14.82 -7.75
CA ARG A 71 1.64 14.94 -9.19
C ARG A 71 0.41 15.81 -9.46
N ASN A 72 -0.22 16.42 -8.45
CA ASN A 72 -1.43 17.27 -8.58
C ASN A 72 -2.56 16.62 -9.42
N LYS A 73 -2.67 15.28 -9.40
CA LYS A 73 -3.74 14.51 -10.05
C LYS A 73 -4.77 13.95 -9.07
N ILE A 74 -4.71 14.36 -7.80
CA ILE A 74 -5.75 14.01 -6.84
C ILE A 74 -6.97 14.91 -7.12
N GLN A 75 -8.17 14.32 -7.15
CA GLN A 75 -9.42 15.09 -7.25
C GLN A 75 -9.46 16.16 -6.14
N ALA A 76 -9.94 17.37 -6.46
CA ALA A 76 -10.06 18.49 -5.52
C ALA A 76 -10.78 18.12 -4.21
N LYS A 77 -11.68 17.13 -4.23
CA LYS A 77 -12.39 16.60 -3.05
C LYS A 77 -11.50 15.89 -2.01
N LEU A 78 -10.29 15.46 -2.37
CA LEU A 78 -9.33 14.80 -1.47
C LEU A 78 -8.22 15.74 -0.99
N LEU A 79 -8.17 16.98 -1.50
CA LEU A 79 -7.30 18.03 -0.99
C LEU A 79 -7.92 18.61 0.28
N GLY A 80 -7.12 18.79 1.34
CA GLY A 80 -7.57 19.49 2.54
C GLY A 80 -8.14 20.87 2.20
N LYS A 81 -9.20 21.29 2.93
CA LYS A 81 -10.04 22.48 2.69
C LYS A 81 -9.30 23.73 2.19
N GLU A 82 -8.07 23.96 2.63
CA GLU A 82 -7.23 25.10 2.23
C GLU A 82 -6.91 25.13 0.73
N LYS A 83 -6.67 23.98 0.09
CA LYS A 83 -6.29 23.92 -1.33
C LYS A 83 -7.47 23.81 -2.29
N ASP A 84 -8.63 23.38 -1.80
CA ASP A 84 -9.89 23.43 -2.55
C ASP A 84 -10.28 24.88 -2.87
N LEU A 85 -10.09 25.79 -1.90
CA LEU A 85 -10.32 27.23 -2.07
C LEU A 85 -9.45 27.83 -3.19
N HIS A 86 -8.17 27.43 -3.28
CA HIS A 86 -7.26 27.88 -4.34
C HIS A 86 -7.59 27.25 -5.72
N TYR A 87 -8.18 26.05 -5.75
CA TYR A 87 -8.65 25.43 -7.01
C TYR A 87 -9.92 26.11 -7.53
N LYS A 88 -10.86 26.41 -6.63
CA LYS A 88 -12.11 27.12 -6.94
C LYS A 88 -11.89 28.57 -7.37
N ASN A 89 -10.81 29.20 -6.92
CA ASN A 89 -10.48 30.59 -7.22
C ASN A 89 -9.49 30.76 -8.39
N LYS A 90 -9.21 29.71 -9.17
CA LYS A 90 -8.50 29.85 -10.45
C LYS A 90 -9.46 30.42 -11.50
N PRO A 91 -9.15 31.58 -12.13
CA PRO A 91 -9.98 32.08 -13.23
C PRO A 91 -9.81 31.20 -14.47
N GLY A 92 -10.93 30.63 -14.94
CA GLY A 92 -11.07 29.83 -16.16
C GLY A 92 -11.64 28.43 -15.84
N PHE A 93 -12.95 28.20 -15.93
CA PHE A 93 -14.01 28.88 -16.70
C PHE A 93 -14.80 29.93 -15.90
#